data_AF-A0A2J8TW22-F1
#
_entry.id   AF-A0A2J8TW22-F1
#
_cell.length_a   1.000
_cell.length_b   1.000
_cell.length_c   1.000
_cell.angle_alpha   90.00
_cell.angle_beta   90.00
_cell.angle_gamma   90.00
#
_symmetry.space_group_name_H-M   'P 1'
#
loop_
_entity.id
_entity.type
_entity.pdbx_description
1 polymer ?
#
loop_
_entity_poly.entity_id
_entity_poly.type
_entity_poly.pdbx_seq_one_letter_code
_entity_poly.pdbx_strand_id
1 'polypeptide(L)'
;EGCLSKLKAADPTFAMGHAISTGLVLIGTGSSVKLDKELDLAVKTMMEVSRTQPLTRREQLHVSAVETFAKGNFPKACELWEQILQDHPTDMLALKFSHDAYFYLGYQEQMRDSVARIYPFWTPDIPLSSYVKGIYSFGLMETNFYDQAEKLAKEALSINPTDAWSVHTVAHIHEMKAEIKDGLEFMQHSETLWKDLVKRSEQPLRSA
;
A
#
# COMPACT_ATOMS: atom_id res chain seq x y z
N GLU A 1 -14.95 7.11 -8.25
CA GLU A 1 -14.01 7.45 -9.34
C GLU A 1 -13.80 8.96 -9.40
N GLY A 2 -12.59 9.45 -9.68
CA GLY A 2 -12.38 10.89 -9.93
C GLY A 2 -11.09 11.49 -9.39
N CYS A 3 -10.42 10.87 -8.41
CA CYS A 3 -9.20 11.46 -7.84
C CYS A 3 -8.04 11.47 -8.85
N LEU A 4 -7.78 10.35 -9.53
CA LEU A 4 -6.68 10.24 -10.49
C LEU A 4 -6.92 11.09 -11.74
N SER A 5 -8.17 11.19 -12.22
CA SER A 5 -8.51 12.05 -13.36
C SER A 5 -8.36 13.53 -13.02
N LYS A 6 -8.80 13.97 -11.84
CA LYS A 6 -8.59 15.34 -11.35
C LYS A 6 -7.12 15.66 -11.17
N LEU A 7 -6.32 14.73 -10.64
CA LEU A 7 -4.87 14.89 -10.48
C LEU A 7 -4.18 15.11 -11.83
N LYS A 8 -4.49 14.28 -12.85
CA LYS A 8 -3.94 14.44 -14.20
C LYS A 8 -4.40 15.72 -14.88
N ALA A 9 -5.64 16.16 -14.66
CA ALA A 9 -6.16 17.39 -15.23
C ALA A 9 -5.54 18.65 -14.60
N ALA A 10 -5.22 18.60 -13.30
CA ALA A 10 -4.63 19.72 -12.58
C ALA A 10 -3.16 19.96 -12.99
N ASP A 11 -2.37 18.91 -13.17
CA ASP A 11 -1.00 19.00 -13.69
C ASP A 11 -0.67 17.77 -14.55
N PRO A 12 -0.85 17.88 -15.89
CA PRO A 12 -0.56 16.79 -16.83
C PRO A 12 0.91 16.37 -16.85
N THR A 13 1.82 17.22 -16.36
CA THR A 13 3.26 16.99 -16.34
C THR A 13 3.78 16.56 -14.96
N PHE A 14 2.91 16.34 -13.98
CA PHE A 14 3.32 15.91 -12.65
C PHE A 14 3.81 14.45 -12.66
N ALA A 15 5.14 14.23 -12.68
CA ALA A 15 5.72 12.90 -12.81
C ALA A 15 5.30 11.94 -11.69
N MET A 16 5.28 12.40 -10.44
CA MET A 16 4.83 11.56 -9.31
C MET A 16 3.34 11.25 -9.38
N GLY A 17 2.55 12.14 -9.97
CA GLY A 17 1.15 11.88 -10.27
C GLY A 17 0.96 10.70 -11.22
N HIS A 18 1.77 10.64 -12.27
CA HIS A 18 1.81 9.49 -13.18
C HIS A 18 2.37 8.24 -12.49
N ALA A 19 3.44 8.36 -11.70
CA ALA A 19 4.03 7.23 -10.98
C ALA A 19 3.04 6.56 -10.01
N ILE A 20 2.29 7.34 -9.23
CA ILE A 20 1.25 6.83 -8.33
C ILE A 20 0.11 6.22 -9.14
N SER A 21 -0.41 6.93 -10.15
CA SER A 21 -1.56 6.47 -10.93
C SER A 21 -1.27 5.13 -11.63
N THR A 22 -0.13 5.06 -12.31
CA THR A 22 0.31 3.87 -13.05
C THR A 22 0.71 2.74 -12.10
N GLY A 23 1.45 3.07 -11.03
CA GLY A 23 1.87 2.11 -10.01
C GLY A 23 0.70 1.42 -9.30
N LEU A 24 -0.37 2.17 -8.98
CA LEU A 24 -1.57 1.59 -8.36
C LEU A 24 -2.26 0.56 -9.26
N VAL A 25 -2.30 0.80 -10.58
CA VAL A 25 -2.86 -0.19 -11.53
C VAL A 25 -1.96 -1.43 -11.61
N LEU A 26 -0.64 -1.24 -11.67
CA LEU A 26 0.33 -2.33 -11.74
C LEU A 26 0.31 -3.22 -10.50
N ILE A 27 0.34 -2.62 -9.32
CA ILE A 27 0.27 -3.32 -8.03
C ILE A 27 -1.08 -4.05 -7.87
N GLY A 28 -2.15 -3.59 -8.52
CA GLY A 28 -3.41 -4.34 -8.54
C GLY A 28 -3.30 -5.74 -9.18
N THR A 29 -2.25 -6.02 -9.98
CA THR A 29 -1.97 -7.30 -10.69
C THR A 29 -3.09 -7.87 -11.57
N GLY A 30 -4.25 -7.22 -11.65
CA GLY A 30 -5.36 -7.62 -12.52
C GLY A 30 -5.13 -7.32 -14.01
N SER A 31 -4.07 -6.60 -14.35
CA SER A 31 -3.67 -6.26 -15.73
C SER A 31 -2.15 -6.30 -15.87
N SER A 32 -1.65 -6.24 -17.11
CA SER A 32 -0.20 -6.14 -17.40
C SER A 32 0.05 -5.34 -18.68
N VAL A 33 1.20 -4.68 -18.77
CA VAL A 33 1.61 -3.92 -19.96
C VAL A 33 1.68 -4.77 -21.25
N LYS A 34 1.73 -6.11 -21.13
CA LYS A 34 1.72 -7.01 -22.29
C LYS A 34 0.33 -7.16 -22.91
N LEU A 35 -0.72 -7.08 -22.08
CA LEU A 35 -2.10 -7.35 -22.48
C LEU A 35 -2.94 -6.07 -22.58
N ASP A 36 -2.52 -5.02 -21.87
CA ASP A 36 -3.23 -3.76 -21.74
C ASP A 36 -2.41 -2.63 -22.35
N LYS A 37 -2.87 -2.17 -23.52
CA LYS A 37 -2.21 -1.10 -24.27
C LYS A 37 -2.32 0.27 -23.59
N GLU A 38 -3.37 0.49 -22.79
CA GLU A 38 -3.54 1.75 -22.06
C GLU A 38 -2.54 1.81 -20.91
N LEU A 39 -2.34 0.69 -20.22
CA LEU A 39 -1.33 0.58 -19.16
C LEU A 39 0.10 0.71 -19.71
N ASP A 40 0.40 0.05 -20.84
CA ASP A 40 1.69 0.21 -21.53
C ASP A 40 1.95 1.68 -21.92
N LEU A 41 0.94 2.35 -22.48
CA LEU A 41 1.03 3.78 -22.78
C LEU A 41 1.24 4.62 -21.52
N ALA A 42 0.53 4.32 -20.42
CA ALA A 42 0.67 5.05 -19.16
C ALA A 42 2.08 4.94 -18.57
N VAL A 43 2.73 3.77 -18.67
CA VAL A 43 4.14 3.59 -18.28
C VAL A 43 5.07 4.40 -19.18
N LYS A 44 4.85 4.40 -20.50
CA LYS A 44 5.66 5.20 -21.44
C LYS A 44 5.52 6.69 -21.18
N THR A 45 4.31 7.19 -20.99
CA THR A 45 4.05 8.60 -20.65
C THR A 45 4.70 8.99 -19.33
N MET A 46 4.62 8.16 -18.30
CA MET A 46 5.33 8.41 -17.03
C MET A 46 6.84 8.58 -17.26
N MET A 47 7.45 7.70 -18.05
CA MET A 47 8.87 7.78 -18.38
C MET A 47 9.23 9.03 -19.19
N GLU A 48 8.41 9.42 -20.16
CA GLU A 48 8.62 10.64 -20.95
C GLU A 48 8.53 11.89 -20.08
N VAL A 49 7.46 12.04 -19.30
CA VAL A 49 7.24 13.18 -18.40
C VAL A 49 8.34 13.29 -17.33
N SER A 50 8.87 12.17 -16.84
CA SER A 50 9.99 12.19 -15.89
C SER A 50 11.27 12.80 -16.46
N ARG A 51 11.43 12.80 -17.80
CA ARG A 51 12.61 13.34 -18.49
C ARG A 51 12.46 14.81 -18.87
N THR A 52 11.24 15.35 -18.86
CA THR A 52 10.98 16.74 -19.25
C THR A 52 11.17 17.73 -18.10
N GLN A 53 11.45 17.25 -16.88
CA GLN A 53 11.60 18.08 -15.69
C GLN A 53 12.69 17.55 -14.76
N PRO A 54 13.33 18.42 -13.96
CA PRO A 54 14.25 17.96 -12.92
C PRO A 54 13.47 17.21 -11.84
N LEU A 55 13.90 16.00 -11.54
CA LEU A 55 13.37 15.19 -10.44
C LEU A 55 14.41 15.06 -9.34
N THR A 56 13.94 15.08 -8.09
CA THR A 56 14.76 14.70 -6.93
C THR A 56 15.15 13.22 -7.01
N ARG A 57 16.17 12.82 -6.25
CA ARG A 57 16.59 11.40 -6.19
C ARG A 57 15.44 10.47 -5.80
N ARG A 58 14.63 10.88 -4.82
CA ARG A 58 13.45 10.14 -4.33
C ARG A 58 12.43 9.90 -5.45
N GLU A 59 12.11 10.93 -6.23
CA GLU A 59 11.14 10.84 -7.33
C GLU A 59 11.68 9.97 -8.48
N GLN A 60 12.96 10.10 -8.81
CA GLN A 60 13.62 9.25 -9.81
C GLN A 60 13.56 7.77 -9.42
N LEU A 61 13.76 7.45 -8.14
CA LEU A 61 13.65 6.09 -7.63
C LEU A 61 12.24 5.54 -7.77
N HIS A 62 11.20 6.33 -7.46
CA HIS A 62 9.80 5.92 -7.64
C HIS A 62 9.48 5.61 -9.10
N VAL A 63 9.82 6.51 -10.03
CA VAL A 63 9.61 6.31 -11.47
C VAL A 63 10.34 5.04 -11.94
N SER A 64 11.60 4.88 -11.53
CA SER A 64 12.42 3.72 -11.91
C SER A 64 11.86 2.41 -11.35
N ALA A 65 11.36 2.43 -10.11
CA ALA A 65 10.78 1.26 -9.46
C ALA A 65 9.49 0.82 -10.16
N VAL A 66 8.59 1.76 -10.48
CA VAL A 66 7.35 1.48 -11.21
C VAL A 66 7.64 0.94 -12.62
N GLU A 67 8.60 1.52 -13.34
CA GLU A 67 9.00 1.00 -14.66
C GLU A 67 9.58 -0.42 -14.56
N THR A 68 10.43 -0.65 -13.55
CA THR A 68 11.05 -1.95 -13.31
C THR A 68 10.01 -3.02 -12.95
N PHE A 69 9.03 -2.65 -12.12
CA PHE A 69 7.88 -3.50 -11.80
C PHE A 69 7.05 -3.82 -13.04
N ALA A 70 6.76 -2.82 -13.88
CA ALA A 70 6.02 -3.01 -15.13
C ALA A 70 6.70 -3.99 -16.10
N LYS A 71 8.03 -4.06 -16.07
CA LYS A 71 8.84 -5.03 -16.84
C LYS A 71 8.86 -6.44 -16.22
N GLY A 72 8.21 -6.64 -15.08
CA GLY A 72 8.12 -7.92 -14.36
C GLY A 72 9.29 -8.22 -13.42
N ASN A 73 10.20 -7.26 -13.19
CA ASN A 73 11.32 -7.46 -12.28
C ASN A 73 10.98 -6.93 -10.87
N PHE A 74 10.12 -7.67 -10.17
CA PHE A 74 9.65 -7.27 -8.84
C PHE A 74 10.78 -7.17 -7.79
N PRO A 75 11.76 -8.10 -7.73
CA PRO A 75 12.85 -7.98 -6.75
C PRO A 75 13.63 -6.67 -6.91
N LYS A 76 13.92 -6.27 -8.15
CA LYS A 76 14.64 -5.02 -8.38
C LYS A 76 13.78 -3.78 -8.08
N ALA A 77 12.48 -3.85 -8.32
CA ALA A 77 11.56 -2.78 -7.92
C ALA A 77 11.54 -2.61 -6.39
N CYS A 78 11.50 -3.71 -5.63
CA CYS A 78 11.62 -3.68 -4.17
C CYS A 78 12.93 -2.99 -3.74
N GLU A 79 14.09 -3.36 -4.30
CA GLU A 79 15.37 -2.71 -3.96
C GLU A 79 15.36 -1.19 -4.18
N LEU A 80 14.63 -0.70 -5.19
CA LEU A 80 14.52 0.73 -5.48
C LEU A 80 13.60 1.44 -4.47
N TRP A 81 12.47 0.83 -4.09
CA TRP A 81 11.62 1.37 -3.03
C TRP A 81 12.29 1.30 -1.64
N GLU A 82 13.05 0.23 -1.35
CA GLU A 82 13.82 0.12 -0.11
C GLU A 82 14.91 1.20 0.00
N GLN A 83 15.56 1.58 -1.11
CA GLN A 83 16.46 2.74 -1.12
C GLN A 83 15.74 4.03 -0.70
N ILE A 84 14.49 4.21 -1.14
CA ILE A 84 13.69 5.37 -0.70
C ILE A 84 13.43 5.29 0.80
N LEU A 85 13.07 4.11 1.33
CA LEU A 85 12.78 3.93 2.75
C LEU A 85 14.00 4.11 3.66
N GLN A 86 15.22 3.90 3.15
CA GLN A 86 16.45 4.20 3.88
C GLN A 86 16.63 5.70 4.13
N ASP A 87 16.37 6.53 3.11
CA ASP A 87 16.54 8.00 3.20
C ASP A 87 15.27 8.71 3.70
N HIS A 88 14.11 8.11 3.46
CA HIS A 88 12.78 8.66 3.72
C HIS A 88 11.88 7.58 4.36
N PRO A 89 12.10 7.25 5.64
CA PRO A 89 11.38 6.15 6.31
C PRO A 89 9.87 6.36 6.41
N THR A 90 9.40 7.60 6.19
CA THR A 90 7.99 7.98 6.20
C THR A 90 7.36 8.07 4.79
N ASP A 91 8.01 7.52 3.76
CA ASP A 91 7.44 7.39 2.42
C ASP A 91 6.41 6.25 2.36
N MET A 92 5.13 6.60 2.54
CA MET A 92 4.03 5.63 2.47
C MET A 92 3.92 4.92 1.11
N LEU A 93 4.22 5.60 0.01
CA LEU A 93 4.09 5.01 -1.32
C LEU A 93 5.14 3.91 -1.51
N ALA A 94 6.39 4.20 -1.14
CA ALA A 94 7.49 3.24 -1.22
C ALA A 94 7.21 2.04 -0.31
N LEU A 95 6.76 2.30 0.92
CA LEU A 95 6.37 1.26 1.87
C LEU A 95 5.28 0.36 1.32
N LYS A 96 4.19 0.96 0.81
CA LYS A 96 3.05 0.17 0.33
C LYS A 96 3.43 -0.67 -0.88
N PHE A 97 4.18 -0.11 -1.82
CA PHE A 97 4.54 -0.81 -3.05
C PHE A 97 5.62 -1.89 -2.80
N SER A 98 6.60 -1.64 -1.93
CA SER A 98 7.57 -2.69 -1.56
C SER A 98 6.91 -3.82 -0.78
N HIS A 99 6.02 -3.51 0.16
CA HIS A 99 5.27 -4.50 0.94
C HIS A 99 4.43 -5.41 0.04
N ASP A 100 3.62 -4.84 -0.88
CA ASP A 100 2.81 -5.62 -1.81
C ASP A 100 3.68 -6.47 -2.75
N ALA A 101 4.78 -5.91 -3.27
CA ALA A 101 5.70 -6.64 -4.13
C ALA A 101 6.39 -7.82 -3.39
N TYR A 102 6.77 -7.64 -2.11
CA TYR A 102 7.29 -8.73 -1.29
C TYR A 102 6.24 -9.81 -1.04
N PHE A 103 4.98 -9.42 -0.81
CA PHE A 103 3.87 -10.36 -0.69
C PHE A 103 3.73 -11.22 -1.95
N TYR A 104 3.76 -10.61 -3.15
CA TYR A 104 3.68 -11.35 -4.42
C TYR A 104 4.86 -12.29 -4.66
N LEU A 105 6.04 -11.96 -4.12
CA LEU A 105 7.24 -12.78 -4.21
C LEU A 105 7.31 -13.89 -3.16
N GLY A 106 6.41 -13.89 -2.16
CA GLY A 106 6.48 -14.77 -1.00
C GLY A 106 7.64 -14.44 -0.05
N TYR A 107 8.16 -13.22 -0.09
CA TYR A 107 9.30 -12.77 0.71
C TYR A 107 8.83 -12.23 2.07
N GLN A 108 8.21 -13.11 2.87
CA GLN A 108 7.53 -12.76 4.12
C GLN A 108 8.47 -12.10 5.15
N GLU A 109 9.70 -12.60 5.29
CA GLU A 109 10.68 -12.02 6.22
C GLU A 109 11.07 -10.60 5.80
N GLN A 110 11.34 -10.37 4.51
CA GLN A 110 11.68 -9.06 3.97
C GLN A 110 10.51 -8.09 4.09
N MET A 111 9.29 -8.56 3.84
CA MET A 111 8.05 -7.80 4.02
C MET A 111 7.94 -7.29 5.47
N ARG A 112 8.07 -8.18 6.46
CA ARG A 112 8.07 -7.81 7.88
C ARG A 112 9.20 -6.85 8.21
N ASP A 113 10.43 -7.21 7.83
CA ASP A 113 11.64 -6.50 8.27
C ASP A 113 11.77 -5.11 7.63
N SER A 114 11.25 -4.92 6.41
CA SER A 114 11.14 -3.59 5.79
C SER A 114 10.31 -2.65 6.65
N VAL A 115 9.11 -3.08 7.04
CA VAL A 115 8.23 -2.28 7.88
C VAL A 115 8.85 -2.08 9.27
N ALA A 116 9.43 -3.14 9.87
CA ALA A 116 10.05 -3.06 11.19
C ALA A 116 11.19 -2.03 11.26
N ARG A 117 12.01 -1.90 10.22
CA ARG A 117 13.11 -0.92 10.15
C ARG A 117 12.61 0.52 10.20
N ILE A 118 11.51 0.81 9.53
CA ILE A 118 10.97 2.16 9.40
C ILE A 118 9.92 2.50 10.45
N TYR A 119 9.32 1.50 11.10
CA TYR A 119 8.24 1.66 12.08
C TYR A 119 8.53 2.69 13.19
N PRO A 120 9.74 2.77 13.79
CA PRO A 120 10.05 3.77 14.83
C PRO A 120 9.95 5.23 14.36
N PHE A 121 10.00 5.48 13.05
CA PHE A 121 9.89 6.82 12.48
C PHE A 121 8.43 7.26 12.26
N TRP A 122 7.46 6.35 12.41
CA TRP A 122 6.03 6.62 12.25
C TRP A 122 5.38 6.94 13.58
N THR A 123 5.43 8.22 13.96
CA THR A 123 4.76 8.75 15.14
C THR A 123 3.26 8.96 14.88
N PRO A 124 2.42 9.02 15.94
CA PRO A 124 0.96 9.17 15.79
C PRO A 124 0.50 10.43 15.03
N ASP A 125 1.30 11.49 15.03
CA ASP A 125 1.01 12.75 14.34
C ASP A 125 1.25 12.69 12.82
N ILE A 126 2.02 11.70 12.34
CA ILE A 126 2.23 11.50 10.91
C ILE A 126 0.95 10.91 10.30
N PRO A 127 0.42 11.53 9.22
CA PRO A 127 -0.73 10.98 8.52
C PRO A 127 -0.52 9.52 8.12
N LEU A 128 -1.57 8.71 8.27
CA LEU A 128 -1.58 7.29 7.93
C LEU A 128 -0.72 6.39 8.85
N SER A 129 -0.17 6.90 9.95
CA SER A 129 0.60 6.10 10.93
C SER A 129 -0.16 4.88 11.46
N SER A 130 -1.47 4.98 11.65
CA SER A 130 -2.32 3.84 12.05
C SER A 130 -2.34 2.72 11.00
N TYR A 131 -2.26 3.06 9.70
CA TYR A 131 -2.21 2.07 8.63
C TYR A 131 -0.84 1.37 8.58
N VAL A 132 0.26 2.08 8.87
CA VAL A 132 1.59 1.45 8.97
C VAL A 132 1.62 0.42 10.10
N LYS A 133 0.91 0.70 11.20
CA LYS A 133 0.71 -0.26 12.29
C LYS A 133 0.01 -1.53 11.81
N GLY A 134 -1.06 -1.41 11.00
CA GLY A 134 -1.75 -2.55 10.38
C GLY A 134 -0.90 -3.32 9.37
N ILE A 135 -0.11 -2.62 8.55
CA ILE A 135 0.84 -3.23 7.62
C ILE A 135 1.90 -4.03 8.39
N TYR A 136 2.43 -3.47 9.48
CA TYR A 136 3.42 -4.19 10.28
C TYR A 136 2.82 -5.41 10.99
N SER A 137 1.59 -5.29 11.52
CA SER A 137 0.91 -6.42 12.16
C SER A 137 0.71 -7.58 11.20
N PHE A 138 0.42 -7.28 9.92
CA PHE A 138 0.31 -8.31 8.90
C PHE A 138 1.64 -9.04 8.65
N GLY A 139 2.75 -8.31 8.52
CA GLY A 139 4.08 -8.92 8.39
C GLY A 139 4.48 -9.78 9.60
N LEU A 140 4.08 -9.40 10.82
CA LEU A 140 4.27 -10.22 12.02
C LEU A 140 3.42 -11.51 11.96
N MET A 141 2.17 -11.41 11.51
CA MET A 141 1.27 -12.56 11.38
C MET A 141 1.79 -13.56 10.34
N GLU A 142 2.19 -13.10 9.17
CA GLU A 142 2.75 -13.92 8.08
C GLU A 142 4.05 -14.63 8.46
N THR A 143 4.70 -14.18 9.54
CA THR A 143 5.93 -14.80 10.09
C THR A 143 5.71 -15.44 11.46
N ASN A 144 4.46 -15.76 11.80
CA ASN A 144 4.02 -16.52 12.97
C ASN A 144 4.19 -15.82 14.34
N PHE A 145 4.36 -14.49 14.37
CA PHE A 145 4.37 -13.69 15.61
C PHE A 145 2.96 -13.26 16.01
N TYR A 146 2.03 -14.21 16.11
CA TYR A 146 0.60 -13.94 16.22
C TYR A 146 0.21 -13.02 17.38
N ASP A 147 0.77 -13.24 18.58
CA ASP A 147 0.37 -12.42 19.75
C ASP A 147 0.82 -10.95 19.60
N GLN A 148 1.98 -10.72 18.97
CA GLN A 148 2.46 -9.36 18.69
C GLN A 148 1.62 -8.73 17.57
N ALA A 149 1.33 -9.49 16.52
CA ALA A 149 0.48 -9.06 15.42
C ALA A 149 -0.92 -8.67 15.90
N GLU A 150 -1.54 -9.50 16.74
CA GLU A 150 -2.89 -9.28 17.26
C GLU A 150 -2.97 -8.01 18.11
N LYS A 151 -2.01 -7.84 19.02
CA LYS A 151 -1.91 -6.62 19.84
C LYS A 151 -1.82 -5.39 18.96
N LEU A 152 -0.91 -5.42 17.98
CA LEU A 152 -0.63 -4.28 17.13
C LEU A 152 -1.83 -3.94 16.21
N ALA A 153 -2.49 -4.95 15.65
CA ALA A 153 -3.70 -4.78 14.85
C ALA A 153 -4.86 -4.22 15.69
N LYS A 154 -5.07 -4.71 16.91
CA LYS A 154 -6.11 -4.18 17.83
C LYS A 154 -5.85 -2.73 18.20
N GLU A 155 -4.60 -2.35 18.44
CA GLU A 155 -4.24 -0.95 18.64
C GLU A 155 -4.54 -0.09 17.41
N ALA A 156 -4.25 -0.57 16.20
CA ALA A 156 -4.58 0.14 14.96
C ALA A 156 -6.10 0.31 14.78
N LEU A 157 -6.88 -0.75 15.04
CA LEU A 157 -8.34 -0.72 14.98
C LEU A 157 -8.97 0.22 16.01
N SER A 158 -8.34 0.39 17.18
CA SER A 158 -8.80 1.37 18.17
C SER A 158 -8.68 2.82 17.68
N ILE A 159 -7.76 3.09 16.76
CA ILE A 159 -7.57 4.42 16.12
C ILE A 159 -8.44 4.54 14.87
N ASN A 160 -8.40 3.52 14.02
CA ASN A 160 -9.17 3.46 12.78
C ASN A 160 -9.88 2.10 12.66
N PRO A 161 -11.15 2.01 13.07
CA PRO A 161 -11.93 0.77 13.01
C PRO A 161 -12.16 0.24 11.58
N THR A 162 -11.88 1.06 10.56
CA THR A 162 -12.08 0.71 9.15
C THR A 162 -10.79 0.32 8.42
N ASP A 163 -9.69 0.16 9.14
CA ASP A 163 -8.44 -0.31 8.55
C ASP A 163 -8.55 -1.77 8.11
N ALA A 164 -8.59 -1.98 6.80
CA ALA A 164 -8.71 -3.29 6.19
C ALA A 164 -7.53 -4.22 6.51
N TRP A 165 -6.31 -3.70 6.62
CA TRP A 165 -5.13 -4.52 6.92
C TRP A 165 -5.18 -5.07 8.34
N SER A 166 -5.58 -4.24 9.29
CA SER A 166 -5.67 -4.64 10.69
C SER A 166 -6.78 -5.67 10.92
N VAL A 167 -7.95 -5.50 10.32
CA VAL A 167 -9.01 -6.54 10.39
C VAL A 167 -8.56 -7.82 9.71
N HIS A 168 -7.97 -7.72 8.51
CA HIS A 168 -7.47 -8.89 7.80
C HIS A 168 -6.42 -9.66 8.62
N THR A 169 -5.53 -8.94 9.30
CA THR A 169 -4.55 -9.53 10.22
C THR A 169 -5.22 -10.31 11.35
N VAL A 170 -6.20 -9.72 12.05
CA VAL A 170 -6.90 -10.40 13.17
C VAL A 170 -7.68 -11.61 12.67
N ALA A 171 -8.32 -11.50 11.50
CA ALA A 171 -9.03 -12.61 10.87
C ALA A 171 -8.10 -13.80 10.61
N HIS A 172 -6.93 -13.55 10.00
CA HIS A 172 -5.94 -14.60 9.79
C HIS A 172 -5.38 -15.17 11.09
N ILE A 173 -5.21 -14.37 12.14
CA ILE A 173 -4.76 -14.91 13.43
C ILE A 173 -5.75 -15.93 13.98
N HIS A 174 -7.05 -15.63 13.94
CA HIS A 174 -8.08 -16.60 14.34
C HIS A 174 -8.09 -17.85 13.45
N GLU A 175 -7.87 -17.69 12.14
CA GLU A 175 -7.69 -18.82 11.21
C GLU A 175 -6.49 -19.69 11.60
N MET A 176 -5.30 -19.08 11.76
CA MET A 176 -4.05 -19.77 12.07
C MET A 176 -4.07 -20.45 13.44
N LYS A 177 -4.82 -19.89 14.41
CA LYS A 177 -5.04 -20.48 15.74
C LYS A 177 -6.21 -21.48 15.78
N ALA A 178 -6.94 -21.66 14.67
CA ALA A 178 -8.16 -22.47 14.57
C ALA A 178 -9.28 -22.05 15.55
N GLU A 179 -9.38 -20.76 15.85
CA GLU A 179 -10.36 -20.13 16.73
C GLU A 179 -11.63 -19.75 15.94
N ILE A 180 -12.32 -20.75 15.37
CA ILE A 180 -13.40 -20.54 14.40
C ILE A 180 -14.53 -19.65 14.94
N LYS A 181 -14.94 -19.83 16.20
CA LYS A 181 -16.04 -19.07 16.79
C LYS A 181 -15.67 -17.59 16.94
N ASP A 182 -14.51 -17.33 17.52
CA ASP A 182 -14.03 -15.97 17.77
C ASP A 182 -13.77 -15.25 16.43
N GLY A 183 -13.20 -15.94 15.45
CA GLY A 183 -13.03 -15.44 14.09
C GLY A 183 -14.36 -15.08 13.41
N LEU A 184 -15.40 -15.91 13.55
CA LEU A 184 -16.72 -15.63 12.99
C LEU A 184 -17.36 -14.39 13.64
N GLU A 185 -17.32 -14.32 14.97
CA GLU A 185 -17.86 -13.18 15.73
C GLU A 185 -17.13 -11.88 15.36
N PHE A 186 -15.80 -11.94 15.28
CA PHE A 186 -14.96 -10.82 14.87
C PHE A 186 -15.30 -10.32 13.45
N MET A 187 -15.43 -11.23 12.49
CA MET A 187 -15.74 -10.88 11.10
C MET A 187 -17.14 -10.29 10.95
N GLN A 188 -18.13 -10.84 11.65
CA GLN A 188 -19.50 -10.31 11.67
C GLN A 188 -19.55 -8.88 12.23
N HIS A 189 -18.82 -8.62 13.32
CA HIS A 189 -18.72 -7.29 13.88
C HIS A 189 -18.03 -6.32 12.91
N SER A 190 -16.89 -6.72 12.36
CA SER A 190 -16.08 -5.89 11.46
C SER A 190 -16.81 -5.52 10.17
N GLU A 191 -17.64 -6.43 9.64
CA GLU A 191 -18.42 -6.19 8.42
C GLU A 191 -19.31 -4.93 8.53
N THR A 192 -19.88 -4.69 9.72
CA THR A 192 -20.75 -3.51 9.96
C THR A 192 -20.00 -2.19 9.79
N LEU A 193 -18.70 -2.17 10.10
CA LEU A 193 -17.88 -0.96 10.06
C LEU A 193 -17.56 -0.54 8.62
N TRP A 194 -17.50 -1.48 7.68
CA TRP A 194 -17.05 -1.20 6.31
C TRP A 194 -18.20 -1.09 5.32
N LYS A 195 -19.33 -1.77 5.58
CA LYS A 195 -20.58 -1.56 4.82
C LYS A 195 -21.00 -0.09 4.84
N ASP A 196 -20.72 0.63 5.93
CA ASP A 196 -21.03 2.05 6.05
C ASP A 196 -20.09 2.95 5.24
N LEU A 197 -18.86 2.51 4.94
CA LEU A 197 -17.95 3.24 4.05
C LEU A 197 -18.45 3.25 2.60
N VAL A 198 -18.94 2.12 2.11
CA VAL A 198 -19.50 2.02 0.75
C VAL A 198 -20.66 3.01 0.58
N LYS A 199 -21.58 3.03 1.55
CA LYS A 199 -22.72 3.98 1.57
C LYS A 199 -22.29 5.44 1.64
N ARG A 200 -21.21 5.76 2.38
CA ARG A 200 -20.67 7.13 2.45
C ARG A 200 -19.96 7.56 1.16
N SER A 201 -19.30 6.63 0.48
CA SER A 201 -18.61 6.90 -0.80
C SER A 201 -19.58 7.16 -1.96
N GLU A 202 -20.84 6.75 -1.82
CA GLU A 202 -21.92 6.98 -2.77
C GLU A 202 -22.67 8.32 -2.54
N GLN A 203 -22.40 9.01 -1.43
CA GLN A 203 -23.00 10.33 -1.16
C GLN A 203 -22.18 11.44 -1.85
N PRO A 204 -22.81 12.39 -2.57
CA PRO A 204 -22.11 13.53 -3.13
C PRO A 204 -21.43 14.32 -2.00
N LEU A 205 -20.15 14.65 -2.18
CA LEU A 205 -19.42 15.55 -1.29
C LEU A 205 -20.23 16.85 -1.14
N ARG A 206 -20.79 17.09 0.05
CA ARG A 206 -21.43 18.37 0.35
C ARG A 206 -20.33 19.43 0.36
N SER A 207 -20.46 20.41 -0.54
CA SER A 207 -19.62 21.61 -0.58
C SER A 207 -19.74 22.34 0.76
N ALA A 208 -18.61 22.53 1.43
CA ALA A 208 -18.45 23.56 2.46
C ALA A 208 -18.05 24.88 1.80
#